data_AF-A0A2N5FUM5-F1
#
_entry.id   AF-A0A2N5FUM5-F1
#
_cell.length_a   1.000
_cell.length_b   1.000
_cell.length_c   1.000
_cell.angle_alpha   90.00
_cell.angle_beta   90.00
_cell.angle_gamma   90.00
#
_symmetry.space_group_name_H-M   'P 1'
#
loop_
_entity.id
_entity.type
_entity.pdbx_description
1 polymer ?
#
loop_
_entity_poly.entity_id
_entity_poly.type
_entity_poly.pdbx_seq_one_letter_code
_entity_poly.pdbx_strand_id
1 'polypeptide(L)'
;MKEDTGVKDLNGKPVLEGDVLADKVPSKGIVIFSEDQFVVTSDFDGRDIRQVSHSDLLNENLILDNNMYVIGNIHDKPDLV
;
A
#
# COMPACT_ATOMS: atom_id res chain seq x y z
N MET A 1 -11.10 11.53 7.01
CA MET A 1 -10.67 12.24 5.78
C MET A 1 -9.51 11.42 5.25
N LYS A 2 -9.39 11.19 3.94
CA LYS A 2 -8.26 10.46 3.38
C LYS A 2 -7.13 11.45 3.14
N GLU A 3 -5.96 11.23 3.75
CA GLU A 3 -4.80 12.11 3.57
C GLU A 3 -4.02 11.73 2.31
N ASP A 4 -3.56 12.72 1.56
CA ASP A 4 -2.76 12.50 0.35
C ASP A 4 -1.31 12.24 0.75
N THR A 5 -0.75 11.14 0.25
CA THR A 5 0.63 10.76 0.55
C THR A 5 1.67 11.52 -0.27
N GLY A 6 1.23 12.24 -1.32
CA GLY A 6 2.11 12.88 -2.29
C GLY A 6 2.70 11.92 -3.32
N VAL A 7 2.38 10.63 -3.24
CA VAL A 7 2.85 9.57 -4.15
C VAL A 7 1.73 9.18 -5.11
N LYS A 8 2.10 8.78 -6.33
CA LYS A 8 1.18 8.21 -7.31
C LYS A 8 1.47 6.73 -7.54
N ASP A 9 0.42 5.97 -7.81
CA ASP A 9 0.51 4.57 -8.18
C ASP A 9 1.02 4.40 -9.63
N LEU A 10 1.21 3.15 -10.08
CA LEU A 10 1.69 2.85 -11.42
C LEU A 10 0.81 3.42 -12.55
N ASN A 11 -0.48 3.68 -12.28
CA ASN A 11 -1.42 4.25 -13.23
C ASN A 11 -1.50 5.78 -13.14
N GLY A 12 -0.67 6.41 -12.33
CA GLY A 12 -0.67 7.85 -12.09
C GLY A 12 -1.80 8.33 -11.17
N LYS A 13 -2.50 7.41 -10.49
CA LYS A 13 -3.54 7.74 -9.52
C LYS A 13 -2.87 8.15 -8.19
N PRO A 14 -3.32 9.23 -7.52
CA PRO A 14 -2.85 9.55 -6.18
C PRO A 14 -3.09 8.40 -5.20
N VAL A 15 -2.08 8.10 -4.39
CA VAL A 15 -2.17 7.13 -3.29
C VAL A 15 -2.56 7.89 -2.03
N LEU A 16 -3.60 7.42 -1.36
CA LEU A 16 -4.14 8.04 -0.16
C LEU A 16 -3.96 7.11 1.05
N GLU A 17 -4.04 7.69 2.25
CA GLU A 17 -4.13 6.90 3.48
C GLU A 17 -5.33 5.93 3.42
N GLY A 18 -5.09 4.69 3.84
CA GLY A 18 -6.04 3.59 3.80
C GLY A 18 -6.21 2.93 2.43
N ASP A 19 -5.48 3.38 1.40
CA ASP A 19 -5.50 2.69 0.11
C ASP A 19 -4.88 1.30 0.23
N VAL A 20 -5.50 0.35 -0.47
CA VAL A 20 -5.00 -1.00 -0.64
C VAL A 20 -4.25 -1.04 -1.96
N LEU A 21 -2.94 -1.26 -1.87
CA LEU A 21 -2.05 -1.48 -2.99
C LEU A 21 -1.96 -2.98 -3.27
N ALA A 22 -1.93 -3.34 -4.54
CA ALA A 22 -1.62 -4.69 -4.98
C ALA A 22 -0.52 -4.63 -6.04
N ASP A 23 0.23 -5.73 -6.16
CA ASP A 23 1.16 -5.94 -7.26
C ASP A 23 0.57 -6.94 -8.28
N LYS A 24 1.43 -7.45 -9.18
CA LYS A 24 1.06 -8.49 -10.16
C LYS A 24 1.07 -9.90 -9.57
N VAL A 25 1.54 -10.03 -8.33
CA VAL A 25 1.55 -11.26 -7.54
C VAL A 25 0.33 -11.19 -6.61
N PRO A 26 -0.20 -12.30 -6.06
CA PRO A 26 -1.31 -12.23 -5.10
C PRO A 26 -0.85 -11.67 -3.73
N SER A 27 -0.20 -10.50 -3.71
CA SER A 27 0.17 -9.77 -2.50
C SER A 27 -0.59 -8.44 -2.45
N LYS A 28 -0.96 -8.05 -1.23
CA LYS A 28 -1.67 -6.80 -0.96
C LYS A 28 -1.02 -6.11 0.22
N GLY A 29 -1.09 -4.79 0.20
CA GLY A 29 -0.71 -3.98 1.33
C GLY A 29 -1.57 -2.76 1.54
N ILE A 30 -1.59 -2.26 2.77
CA ILE A 30 -2.41 -1.12 3.18
C ILE A 30 -1.49 0.06 3.49
N VAL A 31 -1.83 1.21 2.93
CA VAL A 31 -1.17 2.48 3.23
C VAL A 31 -1.67 3.01 4.56
N ILE A 32 -0.77 3.23 5.52
CA ILE A 32 -1.08 3.82 6.83
C ILE A 32 -0.07 4.92 7.15
N PHE A 33 -0.46 5.86 8.01
CA PHE A 33 0.47 6.82 8.59
C PHE A 33 0.98 6.32 9.95
N SER A 34 2.29 6.19 10.09
CA SER A 34 2.95 5.72 11.31
C SER A 34 4.30 6.41 11.47
N GLU A 35 4.64 6.81 12.70
CA GLU A 35 5.92 7.46 13.03
C GLU A 35 6.24 8.65 12.10
N ASP A 36 5.25 9.52 11.88
CA ASP A 36 5.31 10.72 11.02
C ASP A 36 5.57 10.43 9.53
N GLN A 37 5.36 9.20 9.07
CA GLN A 37 5.58 8.79 7.69
C GLN A 37 4.46 7.89 7.16
N PHE A 38 4.21 7.94 5.85
CA PHE A 38 3.35 6.97 5.19
C PHE A 38 4.13 5.68 4.92
N VAL A 39 3.53 4.55 5.29
CA VAL A 39 4.10 3.23 5.09
C VAL A 39 3.09 2.29 4.47
N VAL A 40 3.57 1.27 3.76
CA VAL A 40 2.76 0.17 3.25
C VAL A 40 2.97 -1.04 4.16
N THR A 41 1.89 -1.55 4.74
CA THR A 41 1.88 -2.80 5.52
C THR A 41 1.45 -3.96 4.63
N SER A 42 1.89 -5.19 4.89
CA SER A 42 1.41 -6.38 4.15
C SER A 42 0.42 -7.19 4.99
N ASP A 43 -0.58 -7.77 4.33
CA ASP A 43 -1.63 -8.52 5.02
C ASP A 43 -1.13 -9.91 5.49
N PHE A 44 -1.57 -10.31 6.68
CA PHE A 44 -1.00 -11.39 7.49
C PHE A 44 -1.49 -12.81 7.13
N ASP A 45 -2.34 -12.96 6.11
CA ASP A 45 -3.12 -14.20 5.92
C ASP A 45 -2.55 -15.19 4.89
N GLY A 46 -1.23 -15.39 4.94
CA GLY A 46 -0.64 -16.67 4.55
C GLY A 46 0.44 -16.66 3.47
N ARG A 47 1.66 -16.25 3.89
CA ARG A 47 2.98 -16.52 3.29
C ARG A 47 3.27 -15.70 2.01
N ASP A 48 4.28 -14.83 1.92
CA ASP A 48 5.60 -14.88 2.57
C ASP A 48 6.28 -13.49 2.63
N ILE A 49 6.64 -13.10 3.86
CA ILE A 49 7.09 -11.78 4.31
C ILE A 49 8.63 -11.67 4.39
N ARG A 50 9.37 -12.67 3.90
CA ARG A 50 10.70 -13.04 4.41
C ARG A 50 11.85 -12.02 4.34
N GLN A 51 11.65 -10.76 3.94
CA GLN A 51 12.65 -9.69 4.09
C GLN A 51 12.13 -8.29 4.47
N VAL A 52 10.89 -8.12 4.92
CA VAL A 52 10.42 -6.81 5.41
C VAL A 52 9.89 -6.90 6.84
N SER A 53 10.45 -6.08 7.70
CA SER A 53 9.98 -5.84 9.06
C SER A 53 8.66 -5.08 9.04
N HIS A 54 7.53 -5.77 8.89
CA HIS A 54 6.14 -5.27 9.09
C HIS A 54 5.63 -4.14 8.17
N SER A 55 6.46 -3.20 7.70
CA SER A 55 6.06 -2.04 6.90
C SER A 55 7.23 -1.43 6.13
N ASP A 56 7.00 -1.02 4.88
CA ASP A 56 7.97 -0.27 4.05
C ASP A 56 7.57 1.19 3.90
N LEU A 57 8.54 2.11 3.85
CA LEU A 57 8.30 3.52 3.56
C LEU A 57 7.65 3.67 2.18
N LEU A 58 6.49 4.31 2.13
CA LEU A 58 5.82 4.60 0.87
C LEU A 58 6.59 5.70 0.13
N ASN A 59 7.09 5.37 -1.06
CA ASN A 59 7.72 6.32 -1.98
C ASN A 59 7.57 5.86 -3.44
N GLU A 60 7.89 6.74 -4.39
CA GLU A 60 7.76 6.46 -5.83
C GLU A 60 8.58 5.23 -6.27
N ASN A 61 9.79 5.03 -5.73
CA ASN A 61 10.62 3.88 -6.09
C ASN A 61 9.95 2.57 -5.67
N LEU A 62 9.40 2.50 -4.45
CA LEU A 62 8.69 1.32 -3.96
C LEU A 62 7.53 0.96 -4.89
N ILE A 63 6.75 1.95 -5.34
CA ILE A 63 5.65 1.76 -6.30
C ILE A 63 6.15 1.19 -7.63
N LEU A 64 7.18 1.81 -8.21
CA LEU A 64 7.67 1.46 -9.54
C LEU A 64 8.37 0.09 -9.56
N ASP A 65 9.22 -0.18 -8.57
CA ASP A 65 9.99 -1.43 -8.47
C ASP A 65 9.07 -2.64 -8.29
N ASN A 66 7.95 -2.46 -7.56
CA ASN A 66 6.99 -3.53 -7.27
C ASN A 66 5.75 -3.48 -8.17
N ASN A 67 5.69 -2.57 -9.15
CA ASN A 67 4.55 -2.41 -10.06
C ASN A 67 3.20 -2.26 -9.33
N MET A 68 3.17 -1.48 -8.25
CA MET A 68 2.00 -1.37 -7.39
C MET A 68 0.92 -0.43 -7.94
N TYR A 69 -0.34 -0.84 -7.77
CA TYR A 69 -1.51 -0.06 -8.16
C TYR A 69 -2.61 -0.14 -7.10
N VAL A 70 -3.40 0.93 -6.98
CA VAL A 70 -4.47 1.01 -5.98
C VAL A 70 -5.67 0.18 -6.45
N ILE A 71 -6.09 -0.80 -5.66
CA ILE A 71 -7.27 -1.64 -5.94
C ILE A 71 -8.52 -1.24 -5.13
N GLY A 72 -8.34 -0.40 -4.12
CA GLY A 72 -9.42 0.21 -3.35
C GLY A 72 -8.90 0.88 -2.10
N ASN A 73 -9.82 1.15 -1.17
CA ASN A 73 -9.52 1.79 0.10
C ASN A 73 -10.36 1.11 1.19
N ILE A 74 -9.77 0.90 2.36
CA ILE A 74 -10.38 0.17 3.47
C ILE A 74 -11.70 0.79 3.95
N HIS A 75 -11.88 2.11 3.77
CA HIS A 75 -13.09 2.81 4.17
C HIS A 75 -14.25 2.63 3.17
N ASP A 76 -13.95 2.38 1.89
CA ASP A 76 -14.96 2.22 0.84
C ASP A 76 -15.30 0.75 0.59
N LYS A 77 -14.32 -0.14 0.82
CA LYS A 77 -14.40 -1.57 0.54
C LYS A 77 -13.70 -2.34 1.67
N PRO A 78 -14.36 -2.53 2.82
CA PRO A 78 -13.78 -3.21 3.96
C PRO A 78 -13.38 -4.66 3.65
N ASP A 79 -14.07 -5.33 2.72
CA ASP A 79 -13.80 -6.73 2.34
C ASP A 79 -12.54 -6.92 1.45
N LEU A 80 -11.78 -5.86 1.17
CA LEU A 80 -10.55 -5.97 0.36
C LEU A 80 -9.35 -6.49 1.15
N VAL A 81 -9.43 -6.41 2.47
CA VAL A 81 -8.43 -6.79 3.46
C VAL A 81 -9.02 -7.97 4.24
#